data_AF-A0A968Z1S2-F1
#
_entry.id   AF-A0A968Z1S2-F1
#
_cell.length_a   1.000
_cell.length_b   1.000
_cell.length_c   1.000
_cell.angle_alpha   90.00
_cell.angle_beta   90.00
_cell.angle_gamma   90.00
#
_symmetry.space_group_name_H-M   'P 1'
#
loop_
_entity.id
_entity.type
_entity.pdbx_description
1 polymer ?
#
loop_
_entity_poly.entity_id
_entity_poly.type
_entity_poly.pdbx_seq_one_letter_code
_entity_poly.pdbx_strand_id
1 'polypeptide(L)' 'MSKTPRIPIPPEVKKYVLERDNYQCKSCGKTNQQTILNIDHIIPIAKGGSNDIK' A
#
# COMPACT_ATOMS: atom_id res chain seq x y z
N MET A 1 7.75 12.11 20.73
CA MET A 1 7.26 10.88 20.07
C MET A 1 8.32 10.40 19.10
N SER A 2 8.88 9.22 19.34
CA SER A 2 9.77 8.54 18.38
C SER A 2 8.97 8.29 17.10
N LYS A 3 9.40 8.87 15.97
CA LYS A 3 8.75 8.63 14.67
C LYS A 3 8.93 7.16 14.30
N THR A 4 7.87 6.49 13.89
CA THR A 4 7.96 5.12 13.36
C THR A 4 8.92 5.10 12.17
N PRO A 5 9.96 4.25 12.17
CA PRO A 5 10.91 4.20 11.07
C PRO A 5 10.20 3.78 9.79
N ARG A 6 10.52 4.48 8.68
CA ARG A 6 10.00 4.13 7.37
C ARG A 6 10.77 2.94 6.83
N ILE A 7 10.16 1.76 6.91
CA ILE A 7 10.71 0.53 6.33
C ILE A 7 10.19 0.34 4.90
N PRO A 8 10.99 -0.21 3.98
CA PRO A 8 10.49 -0.63 2.69
C PRO A 8 9.40 -1.70 2.85
N ILE A 9 8.31 -1.59 2.10
CA ILE A 9 7.28 -2.64 2.05
C ILE A 9 7.90 -3.88 1.39
N PRO A 10 7.89 -5.06 2.05
CA PRO A 10 8.43 -6.29 1.48
C PRO A 10 7.79 -6.65 0.13
N PRO A 11 8.51 -7.26 -0.82
CA PRO A 11 7.96 -7.65 -2.12
C PRO A 11 6.75 -8.59 -2.01
N GLU A 12 6.77 -9.52 -1.06
CA GLU A 12 5.68 -10.46 -0.80
C GLU A 12 4.40 -9.74 -0.39
N VAL A 13 4.55 -8.74 0.48
CA VAL A 13 3.45 -7.87 0.90
C VAL A 13 2.89 -7.09 -0.28
N LYS A 14 3.76 -6.54 -1.14
CA LYS A 14 3.30 -5.81 -2.34
C LYS A 14 2.48 -6.70 -3.25
N LYS A 15 2.96 -7.93 -3.49
CA LYS A 15 2.27 -8.93 -4.31
C LYS A 15 0.91 -9.27 -3.71
N TYR A 16 0.85 -9.55 -2.40
CA TYR A 16 -0.40 -9.84 -1.70
C TYR A 16 -1.44 -8.72 -1.84
N VAL A 17 -1.04 -7.46 -1.66
CA VAL A 17 -1.96 -6.32 -1.77
C VAL A 17 -2.50 -6.18 -3.20
N LEU A 18 -1.64 -6.33 -4.22
CA LEU A 18 -2.06 -6.28 -5.62
C LEU A 18 -3.03 -7.42 -5.96
N GLU A 19 -2.75 -8.64 -5.51
CA GLU A 19 -3.63 -9.80 -5.73
C GLU A 19 -4.98 -9.65 -5.03
N ARG A 20 -4.98 -9.23 -3.75
CA ARG A 20 -6.20 -8.95 -2.97
C ARG A 20 -7.11 -7.95 -3.67
N ASP A 21 -6.51 -6.91 -4.25
CA ASP A 21 -7.23 -5.84 -4.92
C ASP A 21 -7.45 -6.11 -6.41
N ASN A 22 -7.24 -7.36 -6.88
CA ASN A 22 -7.41 -7.79 -8.27
C ASN A 22 -6.65 -6.92 -9.28
N TYR A 23 -5.46 -6.45 -8.91
CA TYR A 23 -4.66 -5.52 -9.71
C TYR A 23 -5.47 -4.28 -10.14
N GLN A 24 -6.31 -3.77 -9.23
CA GLN A 24 -7.16 -2.60 -9.42
C GLN A 24 -6.97 -1.60 -8.29
N CYS A 25 -6.82 -0.33 -8.63
CA CYS A 25 -6.72 0.74 -7.63
C CYS A 25 -8.04 0.87 -6.86
N LYS A 26 -8.00 0.72 -5.54
CA LYS A 26 -9.18 0.86 -4.67
C LYS A 26 -9.72 2.28 -4.55
N SER A 27 -8.93 3.30 -4.92
CA SER A 27 -9.34 4.71 -4.87
C SER A 27 -10.03 5.18 -6.15
N CYS A 28 -9.49 4.83 -7.32
CA CYS A 28 -10.00 5.33 -8.60
C CYS A 28 -10.56 4.26 -9.55
N GLY A 29 -10.40 2.97 -9.22
CA GLY A 29 -10.92 1.85 -10.02
C GLY A 29 -10.11 1.49 -11.27
N LYS A 30 -9.00 2.18 -11.58
CA LYS A 30 -8.15 1.84 -12.73
C LYS A 30 -7.37 0.54 -12.49
N THR A 31 -7.17 -0.24 -13.55
CA THR A 31 -6.36 -1.48 -13.50
C THR A 31 -4.91 -1.23 -13.88
N ASN A 32 -4.05 -2.23 -13.65
CA ASN A 32 -2.64 -2.22 -14.05
C ASN A 32 -2.41 -2.11 -15.57
N GLN A 33 -3.42 -2.41 -16.40
CA GLN A 33 -3.37 -2.21 -17.85
C GLN A 33 -3.57 -0.74 -18.25
N GLN A 34 -4.27 0.04 -17.41
CA GLN A 34 -4.60 1.43 -17.68
C GLN A 34 -3.58 2.40 -17.09
N THR A 35 -2.89 2.01 -16.01
CA THR A 35 -1.92 2.87 -15.32
C THR A 35 -0.99 2.07 -14.42
N ILE A 36 0.08 2.71 -13.96
CA ILE A 36 1.00 2.15 -12.98
C ILE A 36 0.33 2.20 -11.60
N LEU A 37 0.20 1.03 -10.97
CA LEU A 37 -0.34 0.92 -9.61
C LEU A 37 0.78 1.10 -8.59
N ASN A 38 0.50 1.91 -7.57
CA ASN A 38 1.37 2.12 -6.42
C ASN A 38 0.63 1.73 -5.15
N ILE A 39 1.36 1.16 -4.19
CA ILE A 39 0.84 0.82 -2.87
C ILE A 39 1.28 1.92 -1.91
N ASP A 40 0.34 2.44 -1.13
CA ASP A 40 0.57 3.45 -0.11
C ASP A 40 -0.23 3.13 1.16
N HIS A 41 0.13 3.78 2.26
CA HIS A 41 -0.54 3.63 3.53
C HIS A 41 -1.88 4.37 3.53
N ILE A 42 -2.96 3.69 3.94
CA ILE A 42 -4.29 4.30 4.11
C ILE A 42 -4.23 5.45 5.12
N ILE A 43 -3.56 5.21 6.25
CA ILE A 43 -3.20 6.25 7.21
C ILE A 43 -1.70 6.49 7.07
N PRO A 44 -1.24 7.69 6.70
CA PRO A 44 0.19 7.96 6.59
C PRO A 44 0.92 7.68 7.91
N ILE A 45 2.13 7.10 7.83
CA ILE A 45 2.98 6.87 9.01
C ILE A 45 3.18 8.16 9.83
N ALA A 46 3.33 9.30 9.15
CA ALA A 46 3.49 10.61 9.80
C ALA A 46 2.27 11.04 10.65
N LYS A 47 1.10 10.44 10.41
CA LYS A 47 -0.15 10.67 11.15
C LYS A 47 -0.48 9.52 12.12
N GLY A 48 0.48 8.64 12.42
CA GLY A 48 0.29 7.51 13.33
C GLY A 48 -0.21 6.22 12.67
N GLY A 49 -0.13 6.12 11.33
CA GLY A 49 -0.40 4.87 10.63
C GLY A 49 0.66 3.79 10.89
N SER A 50 0.28 2.53 10.66
CA SER A 50 1.16 1.37 10.78
C SER A 50 1.54 0.77 9.43
N ASN A 51 2.61 -0.02 9.40
CA ASN A 51 2.96 -0.91 8.28
C ASN A 51 2.19 -2.25 8.32
N ASP A 52 1.36 -2.47 9.35
CA ASP A 52 0.56 -3.68 9.47
C ASP A 52 -0.52 -3.76 8.39
N ILE A 53 -0.73 -4.99 7.90
CA ILE A 53 -1.85 -5.37 7.07
C ILE A 53 -2.80 -6.16 7.96
N LYS A 54 -3.81 -5.47 8.49
CA LYS A 54 -4.94 -6.09 9.20
C LYS A 54 -6.17 -6.12 8.30
#